data_AF-A0A3M0VZK1-F1
#
_entry.id   AF-A0A3M0VZK1-F1
#
_cell.length_a   1.000
_cell.length_b   1.000
_cell.length_c   1.000
_cell.angle_alpha   90.00
_cell.angle_beta   90.00
_cell.angle_gamma   90.00
#
_symmetry.space_group_name_H-M   'P 1'
#
loop_
_entity.id
_entity.type
_entity.pdbx_description
1 polymer ?
#
loop_
_entity_poly.entity_id
_entity_poly.type
_entity_poly.pdbx_seq_one_letter_code
_entity_poly.pdbx_strand_id
1 'polypeptide(L)'
;MGNSASKGAAQTAGKAIKRRQYPTSPSSSLLASQAPSPPHQHAATNPAIAIVNARDRIAQRFEDECGQAGSRKFEGRSLLSAGEIREVLGAREQGRWADAAIEKQFRLRSGVLAQILSGGVVKNV
;
A
#
# COMPACT_ATOMS: atom_id res chain seq x y z
N MET A 1 66.52 -25.47 26.13
CA MET A 1 67.35 -25.07 24.98
C MET A 1 66.97 -25.95 23.80
N GLY A 2 66.77 -25.38 22.60
CA GLY A 2 66.68 -26.15 21.35
C GLY A 2 65.45 -25.83 20.50
N ASN A 3 65.61 -24.85 19.61
CA ASN A 3 64.65 -24.41 18.61
C ASN A 3 64.78 -25.23 17.31
N SER A 4 63.79 -25.06 16.41
CA SER A 4 63.92 -25.13 14.93
C SER A 4 64.01 -26.54 14.31
N ALA A 5 63.48 -26.85 13.13
CA ALA A 5 62.53 -26.21 12.22
C ALA A 5 62.17 -27.20 11.09
N SER A 6 60.99 -26.98 10.49
CA SER A 6 60.75 -27.02 9.04
C SER A 6 60.48 -28.31 8.25
N LYS A 7 59.49 -28.13 7.35
CA LYS A 7 59.16 -28.82 6.09
C LYS A 7 58.51 -30.20 6.25
N GLY A 8 57.27 -30.44 5.82
CA GLY A 8 56.40 -29.71 4.91
C GLY A 8 55.69 -30.75 4.04
N ALA A 9 54.39 -30.96 4.22
CA ALA A 9 53.57 -31.69 3.27
C ALA A 9 52.14 -31.15 3.34
N ALA A 10 51.64 -30.82 2.17
CA ALA A 10 50.45 -30.05 1.92
C ALA A 10 49.17 -30.71 2.44
N GLN A 11 48.26 -29.88 2.95
CA GLN A 11 46.82 -29.99 2.70
C GLN A 11 46.12 -28.70 3.12
N THR A 12 46.33 -27.64 2.33
CA THR A 12 45.37 -26.55 2.22
C THR A 12 44.29 -27.01 1.24
N ALA A 13 43.26 -27.70 1.73
CA ALA A 13 42.14 -28.15 0.89
C ALA A 13 40.82 -27.70 1.52
N GLY A 14 40.20 -26.70 0.89
CA GLY A 14 38.75 -26.58 0.80
C GLY A 14 38.00 -26.11 2.04
N LYS A 15 38.01 -24.80 2.31
CA LYS A 15 36.81 -24.14 2.86
C LYS A 15 35.76 -24.06 1.75
N ALA A 16 34.91 -25.07 1.61
CA ALA A 16 33.78 -25.13 0.66
C ALA A 16 33.02 -26.46 0.93
N ILE A 17 31.71 -26.58 1.13
CA ILE A 17 30.52 -25.75 0.95
C ILE A 17 29.54 -26.27 2.02
N LYS A 18 29.06 -25.42 2.93
CA LYS A 18 27.82 -25.73 3.66
C LYS A 18 26.71 -25.74 2.61
N ARG A 19 26.33 -26.94 2.18
CA ARG A 19 25.22 -27.20 1.25
C ARG A 19 24.03 -26.39 1.75
N ARG A 20 23.53 -25.47 0.91
CA ARG A 20 22.38 -24.63 1.21
C ARG A 20 21.18 -25.53 1.51
N GLN A 21 20.93 -25.79 2.80
CA GLN A 21 19.69 -26.36 3.27
C GLN A 21 18.67 -25.21 3.29
N TYR A 22 17.70 -25.26 2.39
CA TYR A 22 16.50 -24.46 2.53
C TYR A 22 15.71 -25.05 3.70
N PRO A 23 15.33 -24.26 4.73
CA PRO A 23 14.47 -24.76 5.78
C PRO A 23 13.11 -25.11 5.17
N THR A 24 12.80 -26.40 5.11
CA THR A 24 11.45 -26.89 4.77
C THR A 24 10.73 -27.16 6.09
N SER A 25 10.21 -26.09 6.68
CA SER A 25 9.22 -26.15 7.75
C SER A 25 8.27 -24.96 7.55
N PRO A 26 6.95 -25.16 7.39
CA PRO A 26 6.01 -24.05 7.28
C PRO A 26 5.76 -23.46 8.68
N SER A 27 6.67 -22.62 9.17
CA SER A 27 6.41 -21.82 10.36
C SER A 27 5.67 -20.55 9.96
N SER A 28 4.38 -20.67 9.67
CA SER A 28 3.46 -19.53 9.62
C SER A 28 3.00 -19.24 11.05
N SER A 29 3.80 -18.48 11.80
CA SER A 29 3.33 -17.89 13.05
C SER A 29 2.52 -16.64 12.72
N LEU A 30 1.30 -16.84 12.21
CA LEU A 30 0.27 -15.81 12.30
C LEU A 30 -0.28 -15.86 13.72
N LEU A 31 -0.17 -14.71 14.38
CA LEU A 31 -0.75 -14.43 15.68
C LEU A 31 -2.23 -14.89 15.69
N ALA A 32 -2.53 -15.90 16.49
CA ALA A 32 -3.88 -16.36 16.75
C ALA A 32 -4.61 -15.33 17.64
N SER A 33 -4.98 -14.19 17.05
CA SER A 33 -6.08 -13.38 17.55
C SER A 33 -7.36 -14.06 17.08
N GLN A 34 -8.04 -14.77 18.00
CA GLN A 34 -9.41 -15.25 17.80
C GLN A 34 -10.31 -14.04 17.53
N ALA A 35 -10.52 -13.73 16.25
CA ALA A 35 -11.62 -12.89 15.79
C ALA A 35 -12.64 -13.80 15.13
N PRO A 36 -13.95 -13.66 15.42
CA PRO A 36 -14.98 -14.47 14.78
C PRO A 36 -14.92 -14.25 13.27
N SER A 37 -14.87 -15.35 12.50
CA SER A 37 -14.92 -15.33 11.04
C SER A 37 -16.20 -14.63 10.57
N PRO A 38 -16.13 -13.60 9.70
CA PRO A 38 -17.34 -13.02 9.14
C PRO A 38 -18.02 -14.05 8.20
N PRO A 39 -19.36 -14.07 8.15
CA PRO A 39 -20.09 -15.02 7.33
C PRO A 39 -19.78 -14.78 5.86
N HIS A 40 -19.53 -15.88 5.14
CA HIS A 40 -19.37 -15.95 3.68
C HIS A 40 -20.38 -15.04 2.97
N GLN A 41 -19.91 -13.94 2.38
CA GLN A 41 -20.76 -13.04 1.60
C GLN A 41 -20.56 -13.30 0.11
N HIS A 42 -21.68 -13.47 -0.57
CA HIS A 42 -21.79 -13.82 -1.98
C HIS A 42 -21.07 -12.81 -2.88
N ALA A 43 -20.49 -13.31 -3.98
CA ALA A 43 -19.62 -12.58 -4.94
C ALA A 43 -18.33 -11.97 -4.34
N ALA A 44 -18.15 -12.07 -3.02
CA ALA A 44 -16.90 -11.89 -2.28
C ALA A 44 -16.05 -13.19 -2.23
N THR A 45 -16.07 -13.99 -3.31
CA THR A 45 -15.50 -15.36 -3.29
C THR A 45 -14.12 -15.49 -3.94
N ASN A 46 -13.67 -14.50 -4.72
CA ASN A 46 -12.28 -14.48 -5.19
C ASN A 46 -11.68 -13.08 -5.03
N PRO A 47 -10.70 -12.88 -4.11
CA PRO A 47 -10.09 -11.57 -3.88
C PRO A 47 -9.38 -11.04 -5.13
N ALA A 48 -8.89 -11.91 -6.02
CA ALA A 48 -8.26 -11.48 -7.27
C ALA A 48 -9.26 -10.76 -8.19
N ILE A 49 -10.48 -11.27 -8.31
CA ILE A 49 -11.52 -10.63 -9.14
C ILE A 49 -11.97 -9.30 -8.52
N ALA A 50 -12.07 -9.23 -7.19
CA ALA A 50 -12.37 -7.97 -6.51
C ALA A 50 -11.30 -6.90 -6.77
N ILE A 51 -10.02 -7.27 -6.72
CA ILE A 51 -8.90 -6.36 -7.00
C ILE A 51 -8.92 -5.88 -8.46
N VAL A 52 -9.16 -6.79 -9.41
CA VAL A 52 -9.25 -6.44 -10.84
C VAL A 52 -10.41 -5.47 -11.09
N ASN A 53 -11.60 -5.79 -10.59
CA ASN A 53 -12.77 -4.90 -10.71
C ASN A 53 -12.53 -3.53 -10.05
N ALA A 54 -11.87 -3.50 -8.89
CA ALA A 54 -11.52 -2.24 -8.22
C ALA A 54 -10.54 -1.43 -9.07
N ARG A 55 -9.53 -2.07 -9.67
CA ARG A 55 -8.59 -1.41 -10.57
C ARG A 55 -9.29 -0.82 -11.79
N ASP A 56 -10.19 -1.57 -12.42
CA ASP A 56 -10.92 -1.10 -13.60
C ASP A 56 -11.80 0.10 -13.27
N ARG A 57 -12.49 0.06 -12.13
CA ARG A 57 -13.29 1.20 -11.62
C ARG A 57 -12.45 2.44 -11.36
N ILE A 58 -11.26 2.29 -10.78
CA ILE A 58 -10.35 3.41 -10.52
C ILE A 58 -9.82 3.98 -11.83
N ALA A 59 -9.43 3.13 -12.78
CA ALA A 59 -8.96 3.54 -14.09
C ALA A 59 -10.04 4.31 -14.86
N GLN A 60 -11.27 3.80 -14.88
CA GLN A 60 -12.40 4.47 -15.55
C GLN A 60 -12.68 5.85 -14.95
N ARG A 61 -12.69 5.97 -13.61
CA ARG A 61 -12.84 7.28 -12.95
C ARG A 61 -11.71 8.25 -13.29
N PHE A 62 -10.48 7.75 -13.38
CA PHE A 62 -9.34 8.56 -13.76
C PHE A 62 -9.47 9.07 -15.20
N GLU A 63 -9.89 8.22 -16.13
CA GLU A 63 -10.14 8.60 -17.52
C GLU A 63 -11.28 9.62 -17.63
N ASP A 64 -12.37 9.43 -16.89
CA ASP A 64 -13.49 10.38 -16.83
C ASP A 64 -13.05 11.74 -16.28
N GLU A 65 -12.23 11.76 -15.22
CA GLU A 65 -11.70 12.99 -14.63
C GLU A 65 -10.69 13.69 -15.54
N CYS A 66 -9.79 12.93 -16.18
CA CYS A 66 -8.83 13.46 -17.14
C CYS A 66 -9.50 13.98 -18.42
N GLY A 67 -10.51 13.27 -18.94
CA GLY A 67 -11.26 13.68 -20.13
C GLY A 67 -12.10 14.93 -19.89
N GLN A 68 -12.57 15.14 -18.66
CA GLN A 68 -13.29 16.36 -18.28
C GLN A 68 -12.35 17.48 -17.81
N ALA A 69 -11.07 17.21 -17.57
CA ALA A 69 -10.10 18.22 -17.16
C ALA A 69 -9.98 19.32 -18.22
N GLY A 70 -10.40 20.54 -17.87
CA GLY A 70 -10.45 21.69 -18.78
C GLY A 70 -11.83 21.99 -19.36
N SER A 71 -12.81 21.10 -19.15
CA SER A 71 -14.21 21.39 -19.45
C SER A 71 -14.81 22.28 -18.36
N ARG A 72 -15.67 23.23 -18.75
CA ARG A 72 -16.38 24.14 -17.82
C ARG A 72 -17.32 23.38 -16.86
N LYS A 73 -17.66 22.13 -17.18
CA LYS A 73 -18.50 21.24 -16.36
C LYS A 73 -17.70 20.39 -15.36
N PHE A 74 -16.37 20.54 -15.31
CA PHE A 74 -15.54 19.76 -14.39
C PHE A 74 -15.77 20.19 -12.94
N GLU A 75 -16.39 19.32 -12.15
CA GLU A 75 -16.67 19.58 -10.72
C GLU A 75 -15.41 19.52 -9.84
N GLY A 76 -14.29 18.99 -10.37
CA GLY A 76 -13.05 18.75 -9.65
C GLY A 76 -12.65 17.27 -9.67
N ARG A 77 -11.42 16.98 -9.25
CA ARG A 77 -10.92 15.60 -9.13
C ARG A 77 -11.42 14.95 -7.84
N SER A 78 -11.60 13.63 -7.85
CA SER A 78 -11.93 12.86 -6.64
C SER A 78 -10.82 11.90 -6.22
N LEU A 79 -9.89 11.60 -7.14
CA LEU A 79 -8.73 10.76 -6.87
C LEU A 79 -7.58 11.61 -6.31
N LEU A 80 -7.00 11.13 -5.21
CA LEU A 80 -5.84 11.73 -4.55
C LEU A 80 -4.74 10.70 -4.36
N SER A 81 -3.48 11.14 -4.46
CA SER A 81 -2.35 10.35 -4.02
C SER A 81 -2.25 10.29 -2.49
N ALA A 82 -1.55 9.28 -1.96
CA ALA A 82 -1.34 9.14 -0.52
C ALA A 82 -0.64 10.37 0.10
N GLY A 83 0.26 11.02 -0.65
CA GLY A 83 0.93 12.25 -0.22
C GLY A 83 -0.03 13.43 -0.11
N GLU A 84 -0.88 13.60 -1.12
CA GLU A 84 -1.89 14.67 -1.13
C GLU A 84 -2.95 14.49 -0.05
N ILE A 85 -3.36 13.24 0.25
CA ILE A 85 -4.28 12.97 1.37
C ILE A 85 -3.67 13.47 2.68
N ARG A 86 -2.38 13.20 2.91
CA ARG A 86 -1.69 13.68 4.12
C ARG A 86 -1.63 15.20 4.17
N GLU A 87 -1.38 15.85 3.03
CA GLU A 87 -1.33 17.30 2.94
C GLU A 87 -2.69 17.95 3.19
N VAL A 88 -3.75 17.41 2.58
CA VAL A 88 -5.14 17.84 2.76
C VAL A 88 -5.58 17.70 4.22
N LEU A 89 -5.27 16.56 4.85
CA LEU A 89 -5.58 16.32 6.26
C LEU A 89 -4.77 17.24 7.18
N GLY A 90 -3.48 17.45 6.90
CA GLY A 90 -2.65 18.40 7.66
C GLY A 90 -3.14 19.84 7.55
N ALA A 91 -3.48 20.28 6.33
CA ALA A 91 -4.03 21.60 6.06
C ALA A 91 -5.36 21.84 6.81
N ARG A 92 -6.18 20.79 6.93
CA ARG A 92 -7.40 20.82 7.71
C ARG A 92 -7.13 20.86 9.21
N GLU A 93 -6.22 20.02 9.70
CA GLU A 93 -5.84 19.97 11.13
C GLU A 93 -5.30 21.31 11.63
N GLN A 94 -4.57 22.04 10.78
CA GLN A 94 -4.07 23.37 11.10
C GLN A 94 -5.17 24.44 11.18
N GLY A 95 -6.40 24.14 10.74
CA GLY A 95 -7.57 25.02 10.92
C GLY A 95 -7.49 26.36 10.21
N ARG A 96 -6.51 26.55 9.30
CA ARG A 96 -6.27 27.84 8.62
C ARG A 96 -7.25 28.10 7.48
N TRP A 97 -7.90 27.05 6.97
CA TRP A 97 -8.79 27.11 5.83
C TRP A 97 -10.10 26.38 6.12
N ALA A 98 -11.21 26.90 5.58
CA ALA A 98 -12.48 26.19 5.57
C ALA A 98 -12.40 24.97 4.63
N ASP A 99 -13.19 23.93 4.91
CA ASP A 99 -13.23 22.69 4.13
C ASP A 99 -13.40 22.97 2.61
N ALA A 100 -14.28 23.90 2.23
CA ALA A 100 -14.48 24.31 0.83
C ALA A 100 -13.28 25.04 0.20
N ALA A 101 -12.46 25.74 1.00
CA ALA A 101 -11.25 26.40 0.51
C ALA A 101 -10.13 25.38 0.28
N ILE A 102 -10.02 24.37 1.16
CA ILE A 102 -9.12 23.23 0.98
C ILE A 102 -9.49 22.47 -0.29
N GLU A 103 -10.77 22.16 -0.49
CA GLU A 103 -11.23 21.48 -1.71
C GLU A 103 -10.86 22.27 -2.98
N LYS A 104 -11.08 23.59 -3.00
CA LYS A 104 -10.67 24.43 -4.14
C LYS A 104 -9.16 24.44 -4.36
N GLN A 105 -8.36 24.55 -3.31
CA GLN A 105 -6.90 24.59 -3.38
C GLN A 105 -6.35 23.31 -4.00
N PHE A 106 -6.88 22.15 -3.61
CA PHE A 106 -6.48 20.84 -4.15
C PHE A 106 -7.26 20.43 -5.41
N ARG A 107 -8.09 21.34 -5.96
CA ARG A 107 -8.99 21.11 -7.12
C ARG A 107 -9.93 19.93 -6.95
N LEU A 108 -10.31 19.63 -5.72
CA LEU A 108 -11.18 18.54 -5.36
C LEU A 108 -12.62 18.86 -5.69
N ARG A 109 -13.38 17.81 -6.01
CA ARG A 109 -14.83 17.86 -6.07
C ARG A 109 -15.38 18.21 -4.68
N SER A 110 -16.44 19.01 -4.64
CA SER A 110 -17.10 19.37 -3.39
C SER A 110 -17.58 18.14 -2.62
N GLY A 111 -17.28 18.08 -1.33
CA GLY A 111 -17.69 16.97 -0.44
C GLY A 111 -16.74 15.77 -0.44
N VAL A 112 -15.67 15.78 -1.24
CA VAL A 112 -14.62 14.74 -1.17
C VAL A 112 -13.93 14.78 0.18
N LEU A 113 -13.71 15.98 0.74
CA LEU A 113 -13.08 16.12 2.05
C LEU A 113 -13.96 15.52 3.15
N ALA A 114 -15.28 15.79 3.11
CA ALA A 114 -16.25 15.18 4.00
C ALA A 114 -16.29 13.65 3.85
N GLN A 115 -16.12 13.13 2.63
CA GLN A 115 -16.08 11.69 2.38
C GLN A 115 -14.82 11.04 2.99
N ILE A 116 -13.65 11.66 2.88
CA ILE A 116 -12.40 11.16 3.48
C ILE A 116 -12.52 11.10 5.00
N LEU A 117 -13.18 12.10 5.60
CA LEU A 117 -13.34 12.21 7.05
C LEU A 117 -14.40 11.26 7.62
N SER A 118 -15.48 11.01 6.87
CA SER A 118 -16.60 10.15 7.31
C SER A 118 -16.37 8.67 7.04
N GLY A 119 -15.70 8.33 5.93
CA GLY A 119 -15.50 6.94 5.49
C GLY A 119 -14.17 6.33 5.91
N GLY A 120 -13.29 7.11 6.55
CA GLY A 120 -11.87 6.77 6.64
C GLY A 120 -11.16 6.86 5.28
N VAL A 121 -9.83 6.84 5.31
CA VAL A 121 -8.96 7.06 4.14
C VAL A 121 -9.20 6.06 2.98
N VAL A 122 -9.91 4.96 3.24
CA VAL A 122 -10.23 3.93 2.25
C VAL A 122 -11.72 3.62 2.27
N LYS A 123 -12.47 4.18 1.31
CA LYS A 123 -13.82 3.69 1.00
C LYS A 123 -13.66 2.50 0.06
N ASN A 124 -14.00 1.29 0.50
CA ASN A 124 -14.24 0.18 -0.41
C ASN A 124 -15.47 0.54 -1.25
N VAL A 125 -15.28 0.76 -2.55
CA VAL A 125 -16.34 1.11 -3.51
C VAL A 125 -16.56 -0.02 -4.50
#